data_AF-A0A1L6R167-F1
#
_entry.id   AF-A0A1L6R167-F1
#
_cell.length_a   1.000
_cell.length_b   1.000
_cell.length_c   1.000
_cell.angle_alpha   90.00
_cell.angle_beta   90.00
_cell.angle_gamma   90.00
#
_symmetry.space_group_name_H-M   'P 1'
#
loop_
_entity.id
_entity.type
_entity.pdbx_description
1 polymer ?
#
loop_
_entity_poly.entity_id
_entity_poly.type
_entity_poly.pdbx_seq_one_letter_code
_entity_poly.pdbx_strand_id
1 'polypeptide(L)'
;MRYYLLLFFTVTFVFSSFSKTEEKLSQLPFDAIRDSIHKYKFSDRPKAIKAAEAYILKGKREKNKTEEWLGMESIALIYVRFRLYKEANEQAEKTLEFAKNNNLPKLEMRSLSLLGDLQKAVTTVDKQLFYYSKLLQLAKAHNNEMYRETALNKIAAVQDFSGNTGKAINTYKKSLAYYQNKPLDSNFNQIKKNSSIISIYSSLAISHLKLNQLDSAKLYSTNIKKFKEKELDTCYAAYKYTIDAEIAYKEKRFKDARQNYEKAYAVCPSEYDLIQLNKAYALGKIEVGEKNYPEAIGILQKALDDYQVTAVEEGFMGDYYDKLAEAYKNTGNFERASYYFEKYLSTQAEFSQLKENARESFIKKERAAFKKDFDALVSEKEENQANLNSLLLGGSMIILGLLFLLLKFYRNKKSDEVKFETLLAKIEAAQSPGDIIDTKGEELEEKNIIEVPEETKQQILEGLKKLEKQEYFLKQECNSYNVARKIGTNTSYLSKVINNYYGKNFNTYINDLRINYAITRLKNDAIFRSYSIQSISEEVGYKSADSFTKYFKKDTGLNPSFYIKEIKNIT
;
A
#
# COMPACT_ATOMS: atom_id res chain seq x y z
N MET A 1 61.88 -44.93 -34.67
CA MET A 1 61.65 -43.46 -34.66
C MET A 1 60.14 -43.23 -34.84
N ARG A 2 59.48 -42.54 -33.90
CA ARG A 2 58.07 -42.01 -33.89
C ARG A 2 56.94 -43.06 -33.79
N TYR A 3 56.29 -43.28 -32.63
CA TYR A 3 55.19 -42.52 -31.96
C TYR A 3 53.89 -42.37 -32.78
N TYR A 4 52.77 -42.95 -32.30
CA TYR A 4 51.50 -42.33 -31.84
C TYR A 4 50.49 -43.46 -31.51
N LEU A 5 50.11 -43.72 -30.25
CA LEU A 5 49.00 -43.12 -29.48
C LEU A 5 47.60 -43.42 -30.07
N LEU A 6 46.94 -44.45 -29.53
CA LEU A 6 45.47 -44.58 -29.54
C LEU A 6 45.01 -45.21 -28.21
N LEU A 7 44.65 -44.31 -27.30
CA LEU A 7 43.91 -44.56 -26.06
C LEU A 7 42.50 -45.06 -26.43
N PHE A 8 42.19 -46.31 -26.09
CA PHE A 8 40.81 -46.78 -26.06
C PHE A 8 40.18 -46.42 -24.71
N PHE A 9 39.13 -45.62 -24.78
CA PHE A 9 38.21 -45.25 -23.71
C PHE A 9 37.60 -46.50 -23.06
N THR A 10 37.93 -46.79 -21.81
CA THR A 10 37.11 -47.65 -20.94
C THR A 10 36.24 -46.75 -20.05
N VAL A 11 35.12 -46.31 -20.60
CA VAL A 11 33.99 -45.83 -19.79
C VAL A 11 33.39 -47.06 -19.13
N THR A 12 33.85 -47.34 -17.90
CA THR A 12 33.16 -48.28 -17.03
C THR A 12 31.90 -47.60 -16.50
N PHE A 13 30.77 -48.05 -17.03
CA PHE A 13 29.43 -47.77 -16.54
C PHE A 13 29.29 -48.28 -15.09
N VAL A 14 29.61 -47.44 -14.09
CA VAL A 14 29.23 -47.66 -12.69
C VAL A 14 27.89 -46.93 -12.43
N PHE A 15 26.83 -47.36 -13.10
CA PHE A 15 25.46 -46.90 -12.84
C PHE A 15 24.50 -48.09 -12.95
N SER A 16 24.50 -48.98 -11.96
CA SER A 16 23.41 -49.98 -11.82
C SER A 16 23.29 -50.67 -10.45
N SER A 17 24.24 -50.47 -9.53
CA SER A 17 24.16 -51.02 -8.17
C SER A 17 23.48 -50.08 -7.17
N PHE A 18 23.48 -48.76 -7.42
CA PHE A 18 22.89 -47.77 -6.50
C PHE A 18 21.34 -47.78 -6.50
N SER A 19 20.70 -47.77 -7.69
CA SER A 19 19.22 -47.71 -7.77
C SER A 19 18.51 -48.94 -7.20
N LYS A 20 19.14 -50.12 -7.24
CA LYS A 20 18.55 -51.37 -6.75
C LYS A 20 18.24 -51.36 -5.24
N THR A 21 18.99 -50.57 -4.45
CA THR A 21 18.82 -50.56 -2.98
C THR A 21 17.62 -49.71 -2.57
N GLU A 22 17.49 -48.51 -3.13
CA GLU A 22 16.34 -47.62 -2.89
C GLU A 22 15.05 -48.27 -3.38
N GLU A 23 15.10 -48.91 -4.54
CA GLU A 23 13.98 -49.63 -5.14
C GLU A 23 13.43 -50.69 -4.19
N LYS A 24 14.31 -51.51 -3.59
CA LYS A 24 13.94 -52.54 -2.61
C LYS A 24 13.35 -51.94 -1.33
N LEU A 25 13.98 -50.88 -0.80
CA LEU A 25 13.51 -50.21 0.44
C LEU A 25 12.16 -49.53 0.25
N SER A 26 11.89 -48.97 -0.94
CA SER A 26 10.64 -48.26 -1.24
C SER A 26 9.39 -49.15 -1.19
N GLN A 27 9.56 -50.48 -1.20
CA GLN A 27 8.47 -51.44 -1.06
C GLN A 27 8.01 -51.63 0.40
N LEU A 28 8.78 -51.15 1.38
CA LEU A 28 8.42 -51.23 2.79
C LEU A 28 7.35 -50.20 3.18
N PRO A 29 6.61 -50.39 4.28
CA PRO A 29 5.77 -49.35 4.88
C PRO A 29 6.58 -48.10 5.26
N PHE A 30 5.97 -46.91 5.21
CA PHE A 30 6.66 -45.66 5.53
C PHE A 30 7.34 -45.68 6.90
N ASP A 31 6.70 -46.25 7.92
CA ASP A 31 7.29 -46.33 9.27
C ASP A 31 8.56 -47.19 9.30
N ALA A 32 8.59 -48.31 8.57
CA ALA A 32 9.79 -49.15 8.48
C ALA A 32 10.95 -48.47 7.74
N ILE A 33 10.65 -47.66 6.72
CA ILE A 33 11.67 -46.83 6.06
C ILE A 33 12.16 -45.75 7.03
N ARG A 34 11.26 -45.12 7.79
CA ARG A 34 11.60 -44.10 8.80
C ARG A 34 12.50 -44.67 9.91
N ASP A 35 12.23 -45.89 10.37
CA ASP A 35 13.07 -46.60 11.33
C ASP A 35 14.48 -46.83 10.77
N SER A 36 14.58 -47.16 9.48
CA SER A 36 15.87 -47.29 8.79
C SER A 36 16.62 -45.96 8.73
N ILE A 37 15.94 -44.85 8.45
CA ILE A 37 16.54 -43.51 8.53
C ILE A 37 17.03 -43.24 9.95
N HIS A 38 16.21 -43.51 10.97
CA HIS A 38 16.56 -43.28 12.37
C HIS A 38 17.74 -44.13 12.86
N LYS A 39 17.87 -45.36 12.37
CA LYS A 39 19.00 -46.25 12.66
C LYS A 39 20.33 -45.69 12.16
N TYR A 40 20.35 -45.08 10.97
CA TYR A 40 21.60 -44.67 10.31
C TYR A 40 21.92 -43.18 10.42
N LYS A 41 20.94 -42.31 10.75
CA LYS A 41 21.12 -40.84 10.75
C LYS A 41 22.22 -40.30 11.69
N PHE A 42 22.74 -41.14 12.58
CA PHE A 42 23.84 -40.80 13.49
C PHE A 42 25.15 -41.54 13.19
N SER A 43 25.13 -42.60 12.38
CA SER A 43 26.26 -43.52 12.23
C SER A 43 26.72 -43.73 10.79
N ASP A 44 25.82 -43.62 9.81
CA ASP A 44 26.13 -43.92 8.41
C ASP A 44 25.32 -42.99 7.48
N ARG A 45 25.93 -41.84 7.13
CA ARG A 45 25.31 -40.83 6.26
C ARG A 45 24.84 -41.43 4.93
N PRO A 46 25.66 -42.14 4.14
CA PRO A 46 25.21 -42.72 2.87
C PRO A 46 24.00 -43.65 3.02
N LYS A 47 23.96 -44.53 4.04
CA LYS A 47 22.78 -45.39 4.26
C LYS A 47 21.54 -44.61 4.67
N ALA A 48 21.69 -43.59 5.52
CA ALA A 48 20.58 -42.74 5.94
C ALA A 48 19.96 -41.98 4.74
N ILE A 49 20.81 -41.43 3.87
CA ILE A 49 20.37 -40.72 2.66
C ILE A 49 19.63 -41.67 1.72
N LYS A 50 20.15 -42.88 1.48
CA LYS A 50 19.47 -43.90 0.66
C LYS A 50 18.10 -44.30 1.21
N ALA A 51 17.98 -44.43 2.53
CA ALA A 51 16.70 -44.71 3.15
C ALA A 51 15.70 -43.54 2.95
N ALA A 52 16.18 -42.30 3.04
CA ALA A 52 15.36 -41.12 2.75
C ALA A 52 14.98 -41.01 1.27
N GLU A 53 15.87 -41.32 0.33
CA GLU A 53 15.60 -41.38 -1.11
C GLU A 53 14.54 -42.46 -1.43
N ALA A 54 14.62 -43.62 -0.80
CA ALA A 54 13.58 -44.66 -0.89
C ALA A 54 12.21 -44.17 -0.38
N TYR A 55 12.20 -43.36 0.70
CA TYR A 55 11.00 -42.72 1.23
C TYR A 55 10.37 -41.76 0.22
N ILE A 56 11.19 -40.92 -0.41
CA ILE A 56 10.77 -40.00 -1.49
C ILE A 56 10.19 -40.80 -2.66
N LEU A 57 10.88 -41.86 -3.09
CA LEU A 57 10.46 -42.71 -4.21
C LEU A 57 9.08 -43.36 -3.94
N LYS A 58 8.86 -43.87 -2.73
CA LYS A 58 7.56 -44.40 -2.31
C LYS A 58 6.48 -43.31 -2.34
N GLY A 59 6.76 -42.13 -1.78
CA GLY A 59 5.84 -40.99 -1.82
C GLY A 59 5.44 -40.60 -3.25
N LYS A 60 6.39 -40.62 -4.19
CA LYS A 60 6.13 -40.39 -5.63
C LYS A 60 5.20 -41.44 -6.22
N ARG A 61 5.46 -42.73 -5.96
CA ARG A 61 4.66 -43.87 -6.48
C ARG A 61 3.22 -43.82 -5.99
N GLU A 62 3.05 -43.54 -4.72
CA GLU A 62 1.73 -43.44 -4.07
C GLU A 62 1.07 -42.08 -4.30
N LYS A 63 1.71 -41.18 -5.07
CA LYS A 63 1.26 -39.80 -5.31
C LYS A 63 1.00 -39.01 -4.02
N ASN A 64 1.68 -39.37 -2.93
CA ASN A 64 1.54 -38.72 -1.63
C ASN A 64 2.62 -37.63 -1.47
N LYS A 65 2.23 -36.38 -1.79
CA LYS A 65 3.14 -35.22 -1.75
C LYS A 65 3.63 -34.86 -0.36
N THR A 66 2.86 -35.16 0.68
CA THR A 66 3.29 -34.95 2.07
C THR A 66 4.42 -35.90 2.42
N GLU A 67 4.30 -37.18 2.07
CA GLU A 67 5.35 -38.17 2.34
C GLU A 67 6.59 -37.96 1.48
N GLU A 68 6.40 -37.56 0.21
CA GLU A 68 7.51 -37.14 -0.66
C GLU A 68 8.32 -36.00 0.00
N TRP A 69 7.63 -34.97 0.51
CA TRP A 69 8.26 -33.86 1.22
C TRP A 69 8.95 -34.30 2.52
N LEU A 70 8.36 -35.21 3.30
CA LEU A 70 8.96 -35.71 4.54
C LEU A 70 10.27 -36.50 4.29
N GLY A 71 10.34 -37.22 3.17
CA GLY A 71 11.59 -37.82 2.71
C GLY A 71 12.65 -36.77 2.37
N MET A 72 12.25 -35.70 1.65
CA MET A 72 13.17 -34.59 1.31
C MET A 72 13.68 -33.85 2.55
N GLU A 73 12.81 -33.61 3.54
CA GLU A 73 13.20 -33.00 4.81
C GLU A 73 14.15 -33.91 5.59
N SER A 74 13.92 -35.22 5.56
CA SER A 74 14.81 -36.19 6.23
C SER A 74 16.24 -36.07 5.72
N ILE A 75 16.46 -35.86 4.42
CA ILE A 75 17.78 -35.58 3.84
C ILE A 75 18.40 -34.31 4.44
N ALA A 76 17.64 -33.20 4.50
CA ALA A 76 18.14 -31.96 5.10
C ALA A 76 18.54 -32.15 6.57
N LEU A 77 17.71 -32.85 7.35
CA LEU A 77 18.00 -33.15 8.75
C LEU A 77 19.20 -34.08 8.92
N ILE A 78 19.41 -35.04 8.02
CA ILE A 78 20.63 -35.87 8.01
C ILE A 78 21.85 -34.98 7.81
N TYR A 79 21.83 -34.05 6.84
CA TYR A 79 22.95 -33.12 6.66
C TYR A 79 23.21 -32.26 7.89
N VAL A 80 22.16 -31.78 8.59
CA VAL A 80 22.33 -31.08 9.88
C VAL A 80 23.05 -31.95 10.91
N ARG A 81 22.68 -33.25 11.02
CA ARG A 81 23.33 -34.17 11.97
C ARG A 81 24.81 -34.37 11.67
N PHE A 82 25.18 -34.43 10.39
CA PHE A 82 26.58 -34.52 9.98
C PHE A 82 27.29 -33.15 9.88
N ARG A 83 26.66 -32.07 10.37
CA ARG A 83 27.20 -30.70 10.36
C ARG A 83 27.54 -30.16 8.96
N LEU A 84 26.82 -30.66 7.96
CA LEU A 84 26.91 -30.25 6.55
C LEU A 84 25.87 -29.16 6.29
N TYR A 85 26.06 -28.00 6.93
CA TYR A 85 25.03 -26.97 7.00
C TYR A 85 24.70 -26.33 5.65
N LYS A 86 25.68 -26.24 4.74
CA LYS A 86 25.47 -25.72 3.39
C LYS A 86 24.55 -26.65 2.59
N GLU A 87 24.85 -27.95 2.57
CA GLU A 87 24.04 -28.97 1.91
C GLU A 87 22.66 -29.10 2.57
N ALA A 88 22.59 -28.97 3.89
CA ALA A 88 21.32 -28.91 4.62
C ALA A 88 20.47 -27.71 4.16
N ASN A 89 21.08 -26.54 3.98
CA ASN A 89 20.39 -25.33 3.49
C ASN A 89 19.88 -25.52 2.06
N GLU A 90 20.73 -25.96 1.15
CA GLU A 90 20.35 -26.21 -0.25
C GLU A 90 19.20 -27.23 -0.34
N GLN A 91 19.24 -28.29 0.47
CA GLN A 91 18.15 -29.25 0.53
C GLN A 91 16.88 -28.66 1.16
N ALA A 92 17.00 -27.85 2.22
CA ALA A 92 15.85 -27.18 2.83
C ALA A 92 15.20 -26.15 1.88
N GLU A 93 15.96 -25.48 1.03
CA GLU A 93 15.42 -24.60 -0.02
C GLU A 93 14.58 -25.40 -1.03
N LYS A 94 15.04 -26.59 -1.45
CA LYS A 94 14.24 -27.50 -2.28
C LYS A 94 12.96 -27.94 -1.59
N THR A 95 12.98 -28.20 -0.28
CA THR A 95 11.76 -28.55 0.48
C THR A 95 10.76 -27.39 0.52
N LEU A 96 11.25 -26.15 0.62
CA LEU A 96 10.41 -24.95 0.60
C LEU A 96 9.73 -24.77 -0.76
N GLU A 97 10.50 -24.87 -1.85
CA GLU A 97 9.99 -24.75 -3.20
C GLU A 97 8.97 -25.87 -3.52
N PHE A 98 9.28 -27.11 -3.13
CA PHE A 98 8.36 -28.23 -3.31
C PHE A 98 7.03 -28.00 -2.58
N ALA A 99 7.06 -27.54 -1.33
CA ALA A 99 5.85 -27.28 -0.55
C ALA A 99 4.99 -26.18 -1.19
N LYS A 100 5.60 -25.13 -1.73
CA LYS A 100 4.90 -24.06 -2.48
C LYS A 100 4.25 -24.60 -3.74
N ASN A 101 5.01 -25.30 -4.57
CA ASN A 101 4.54 -25.80 -5.87
C ASN A 101 3.41 -26.82 -5.73
N ASN A 102 3.32 -27.50 -4.59
CA ASN A 102 2.27 -28.49 -4.30
C ASN A 102 1.17 -27.95 -3.35
N ASN A 103 1.15 -26.65 -3.04
CA ASN A 103 0.16 -26.02 -2.16
C ASN A 103 0.05 -26.68 -0.77
N LEU A 104 1.19 -26.92 -0.12
CA LEU A 104 1.30 -27.56 1.20
C LEU A 104 1.70 -26.54 2.28
N PRO A 105 0.81 -25.62 2.71
CA PRO A 105 1.18 -24.46 3.53
C PRO A 105 1.77 -24.84 4.90
N LYS A 106 1.33 -25.94 5.50
CA LYS A 106 1.90 -26.44 6.76
C LYS A 106 3.36 -26.87 6.60
N LEU A 107 3.70 -27.49 5.46
CA LEU A 107 5.06 -27.93 5.15
C LEU A 107 5.92 -26.77 4.65
N GLU A 108 5.32 -25.78 4.00
CA GLU A 108 5.98 -24.52 3.67
C GLU A 108 6.42 -23.79 4.94
N MET A 109 5.51 -23.64 5.93
CA MET A 109 5.84 -23.07 7.25
C MET A 109 6.95 -23.87 7.95
N ARG A 110 6.91 -25.21 7.89
CA ARG A 110 7.96 -26.07 8.45
C ARG A 110 9.31 -25.85 7.78
N SER A 111 9.32 -25.72 6.44
CA SER A 111 10.53 -25.44 5.64
C SER A 111 11.13 -24.07 5.99
N LEU A 112 10.29 -23.03 6.12
CA LEU A 112 10.73 -21.69 6.53
C LEU A 112 11.33 -21.69 7.93
N SER A 113 10.74 -22.45 8.86
CA SER A 113 11.29 -22.62 10.21
C SER A 113 12.68 -23.24 10.17
N LEU A 114 12.85 -24.36 9.43
CA LEU A 114 14.14 -25.05 9.31
C LEU A 114 15.20 -24.16 8.64
N LEU A 115 14.84 -23.46 7.55
CA LEU A 115 15.75 -22.53 6.87
C LEU A 115 16.22 -21.42 7.79
N GLY A 116 15.31 -20.82 8.58
CA GLY A 116 15.70 -19.82 9.57
C GLY A 116 16.66 -20.37 10.63
N ASP A 117 16.44 -21.60 11.11
CA ASP A 117 17.34 -22.25 12.08
C ASP A 117 18.73 -22.52 11.48
N LEU A 118 18.80 -22.91 10.21
CA LEU A 118 20.05 -23.15 9.48
C LEU A 118 20.87 -21.89 9.24
N GLN A 119 20.23 -20.71 9.09
CA GLN A 119 20.97 -19.47 8.80
C GLN A 119 21.92 -19.06 9.92
N LYS A 120 21.70 -19.54 11.16
CA LYS A 120 22.66 -19.35 12.25
C LYS A 120 24.03 -19.92 11.91
N ALA A 121 24.06 -20.99 11.11
CA ALA A 121 25.26 -21.70 10.73
C ALA A 121 25.78 -21.35 9.32
N VAL A 122 24.90 -20.92 8.41
CA VAL A 122 25.22 -20.85 6.98
C VAL A 122 25.45 -19.43 6.48
N THR A 123 24.73 -18.43 7.03
CA THR A 123 24.76 -17.08 6.46
C THR A 123 24.70 -15.98 7.53
N THR A 124 23.77 -15.03 7.41
CA THR A 124 23.65 -13.84 8.22
C THR A 124 22.35 -13.85 9.01
N VAL A 125 22.34 -13.09 10.11
CA VAL A 125 21.13 -12.86 10.91
C VAL A 125 20.02 -12.19 10.09
N ASP A 126 20.37 -11.40 9.07
CA ASP A 126 19.44 -10.82 8.08
C ASP A 126 18.60 -11.91 7.40
N LYS A 127 19.25 -12.98 6.88
CA LYS A 127 18.53 -14.10 6.25
C LYS A 127 17.75 -14.93 7.28
N GLN A 128 18.30 -15.14 8.48
CA GLN A 128 17.57 -15.81 9.56
C GLN A 128 16.24 -15.11 9.84
N LEU A 129 16.29 -13.80 10.07
CA LEU A 129 15.12 -12.99 10.33
C LEU A 129 14.20 -12.89 9.12
N PHE A 130 14.73 -12.94 7.89
CA PHE A 130 13.91 -13.02 6.68
C PHE A 130 13.01 -14.26 6.69
N TYR A 131 13.56 -15.46 6.91
CA TYR A 131 12.77 -16.69 6.93
C TYR A 131 11.76 -16.71 8.08
N TYR A 132 12.14 -16.26 9.29
CA TYR A 132 11.18 -16.18 10.40
C TYR A 132 10.09 -15.13 10.17
N SER A 133 10.38 -14.00 9.52
CA SER A 133 9.35 -13.03 9.13
C SER A 133 8.41 -13.60 8.07
N LYS A 134 8.93 -14.36 7.10
CA LYS A 134 8.10 -15.06 6.11
C LYS A 134 7.23 -16.14 6.76
N LEU A 135 7.77 -16.89 7.72
CA LEU A 135 7.01 -17.84 8.52
C LEU A 135 5.86 -17.14 9.27
N LEU A 136 6.15 -16.02 9.94
CA LEU A 136 5.14 -15.25 10.66
C LEU A 136 4.04 -14.73 9.73
N GLN A 137 4.41 -14.22 8.56
CA GLN A 137 3.46 -13.73 7.55
C GLN A 137 2.54 -14.87 7.05
N LEU A 138 3.13 -16.00 6.66
CA LEU A 138 2.39 -17.15 6.15
C LEU A 138 1.48 -17.75 7.22
N ALA A 139 1.97 -17.87 8.46
CA ALA A 139 1.19 -18.36 9.58
C ALA A 139 -0.03 -17.47 9.87
N LYS A 140 0.12 -16.14 9.80
CA LYS A 140 -1.01 -15.21 9.93
C LYS A 140 -2.00 -15.36 8.78
N ALA A 141 -1.52 -15.47 7.53
CA ALA A 141 -2.38 -15.63 6.36
C ALA A 141 -3.24 -16.90 6.40
N HIS A 142 -2.72 -17.98 6.97
CA HIS A 142 -3.42 -19.26 7.12
C HIS A 142 -4.08 -19.45 8.50
N ASN A 143 -4.15 -18.42 9.34
CA ASN A 143 -4.66 -18.52 10.73
C ASN A 143 -4.00 -19.66 11.55
N ASN A 144 -2.74 -19.98 11.26
CA ASN A 144 -1.99 -21.02 11.95
C ASN A 144 -1.29 -20.44 13.18
N GLU A 145 -2.01 -20.38 14.29
CA GLU A 145 -1.50 -19.77 15.52
C GLU A 145 -0.25 -20.47 16.08
N MET A 146 -0.13 -21.80 15.92
CA MET A 146 1.02 -22.54 16.42
C MET A 146 2.32 -22.12 15.73
N TYR A 147 2.30 -22.00 14.40
CA TYR A 147 3.46 -21.49 13.66
C TYR A 147 3.66 -19.98 13.84
N ARG A 148 2.59 -19.21 14.09
CA ARG A 148 2.69 -17.79 14.45
C ARG A 148 3.52 -17.63 15.72
N GLU A 149 3.19 -18.37 16.77
CA GLU A 149 3.93 -18.34 18.04
C GLU A 149 5.35 -18.90 17.90
N THR A 150 5.53 -19.96 17.11
CA THR A 150 6.86 -20.50 16.80
C THR A 150 7.74 -19.44 16.17
N ALA A 151 7.22 -18.67 15.19
CA ALA A 151 7.94 -17.58 14.55
C ALA A 151 8.28 -16.45 15.52
N LEU A 152 7.32 -16.04 16.36
CA LEU A 152 7.52 -14.99 17.36
C LEU A 152 8.60 -15.37 18.36
N ASN A 153 8.58 -16.61 18.88
CA ASN A 153 9.57 -17.09 19.84
C ASN A 153 10.96 -17.23 19.21
N LYS A 154 11.05 -17.63 17.94
CA LYS A 154 12.32 -17.66 17.19
C LYS A 154 12.87 -16.27 16.93
N ILE A 155 12.02 -15.30 16.57
CA ILE A 155 12.43 -13.89 16.44
C ILE A 155 12.90 -13.34 17.80
N ALA A 156 12.18 -13.66 18.89
CA ALA A 156 12.57 -13.27 20.24
C ALA A 156 13.93 -13.87 20.66
N ALA A 157 14.24 -15.10 20.26
CA ALA A 157 15.56 -15.69 20.51
C ALA A 157 16.68 -14.92 19.82
N VAL A 158 16.45 -14.45 18.58
CA VAL A 158 17.40 -13.58 17.86
C VAL A 158 17.48 -12.19 18.52
N GLN A 159 16.37 -11.65 19.03
CA GLN A 159 16.37 -10.40 19.80
C GLN A 159 17.21 -10.55 21.08
N ASP A 160 17.03 -11.62 21.83
CA ASP A 160 17.80 -11.89 23.05
C ASP A 160 19.29 -12.05 22.73
N PHE A 161 19.62 -12.78 21.66
CA PHE A 161 20.98 -12.89 21.16
C PHE A 161 21.60 -11.53 20.80
N SER A 162 20.85 -10.65 20.13
CA SER A 162 21.31 -9.30 19.74
C SER A 162 21.50 -8.33 20.92
N GLY A 163 21.19 -8.74 22.16
CA GLY A 163 21.20 -7.86 23.34
C GLY A 163 19.91 -7.07 23.55
N ASN A 164 18.90 -7.24 22.70
CA ASN A 164 17.55 -6.68 22.89
C ASN A 164 16.72 -7.57 23.84
N THR A 165 17.32 -8.04 24.93
CA THR A 165 16.73 -9.01 25.88
C THR A 165 15.40 -8.54 26.48
N GLY A 166 15.23 -7.24 26.73
CA GLY A 166 13.94 -6.70 27.19
C GLY A 166 12.78 -6.91 26.20
N LYS A 167 13.04 -6.70 24.89
CA LYS A 167 12.05 -6.96 23.82
C LYS A 167 11.75 -8.46 23.71
N ALA A 168 12.77 -9.30 23.83
CA ALA A 168 12.62 -10.75 23.82
C ALA A 168 11.75 -11.24 24.99
N ILE A 169 12.04 -10.81 26.22
CA ILE A 169 11.26 -11.15 27.42
C ILE A 169 9.79 -10.76 27.25
N ASN A 170 9.50 -9.57 26.72
CA ASN A 170 8.12 -9.14 26.48
C ASN A 170 7.41 -10.06 25.47
N THR A 171 8.10 -10.46 24.41
CA THR A 171 7.56 -11.39 23.41
C THR A 171 7.29 -12.78 24.01
N TYR A 172 8.24 -13.30 24.79
CA TYR A 172 8.06 -14.57 25.50
C TYR A 172 6.89 -14.55 26.49
N LYS A 173 6.70 -13.46 27.25
CA LYS A 173 5.55 -13.32 28.15
C LYS A 173 4.20 -13.36 27.40
N LYS A 174 4.12 -12.71 26.24
CA LYS A 174 2.92 -12.76 25.38
C LYS A 174 2.66 -14.17 24.87
N SER A 175 3.71 -14.86 24.41
CA SER A 175 3.58 -16.24 23.93
C SER A 175 3.19 -17.21 25.05
N LEU A 176 3.76 -17.03 26.25
CA LEU A 176 3.38 -17.79 27.44
C LEU A 176 1.89 -17.66 27.75
N ALA A 177 1.38 -16.42 27.79
CA ALA A 177 -0.03 -16.15 28.04
C ALA A 177 -0.93 -16.81 26.97
N TYR A 178 -0.50 -16.80 25.71
CA TYR A 178 -1.22 -17.51 24.64
C TYR A 178 -1.28 -19.02 24.92
N TYR A 179 -0.16 -19.69 25.19
CA TYR A 179 -0.17 -21.15 25.39
C TYR A 179 -0.90 -21.58 26.65
N GLN A 180 -0.88 -20.76 27.71
CA GLN A 180 -1.67 -20.99 28.92
C GLN A 180 -3.17 -20.98 28.62
N ASN A 181 -3.62 -20.03 27.79
CA ASN A 181 -5.04 -19.85 27.45
C ASN A 181 -5.51 -20.70 26.27
N LYS A 182 -4.60 -21.28 25.47
CA LYS A 182 -4.98 -22.09 24.32
C LYS A 182 -5.76 -23.35 24.76
N PRO A 183 -6.97 -23.59 24.23
CA PRO A 183 -7.73 -24.81 24.49
C PRO A 183 -7.04 -26.03 23.86
N LEU A 184 -7.33 -27.21 24.40
CA LEU A 184 -6.84 -28.47 23.84
C LEU A 184 -7.68 -28.87 22.62
N ASP A 185 -7.04 -29.50 21.66
CA ASP A 185 -7.69 -30.06 20.47
C ASP A 185 -6.97 -31.35 20.01
N SER A 186 -7.45 -31.97 18.93
CA SER A 186 -6.89 -33.21 18.39
C SER A 186 -5.41 -33.10 17.97
N ASN A 187 -4.95 -31.89 17.63
CA ASN A 187 -3.58 -31.61 17.21
C ASN A 187 -2.72 -31.02 18.34
N PHE A 188 -3.34 -30.53 19.42
CA PHE A 188 -2.69 -29.88 20.55
C PHE A 188 -3.18 -30.45 21.90
N ASN A 189 -2.55 -31.56 22.31
CA ASN A 189 -2.84 -32.25 23.57
C ASN A 189 -2.12 -31.61 24.77
N GLN A 190 -2.42 -32.12 25.97
CA GLN A 190 -1.85 -31.60 27.22
C GLN A 190 -0.32 -31.65 27.25
N ILE A 191 0.29 -32.73 26.71
CA ILE A 191 1.75 -32.87 26.66
C ILE A 191 2.36 -31.75 25.81
N LYS A 192 1.83 -31.51 24.60
CA LYS A 192 2.29 -30.41 23.73
C LYS A 192 2.12 -29.06 24.41
N LYS A 193 1.00 -28.83 25.08
CA LYS A 193 0.75 -27.59 25.85
C LYS A 193 1.79 -27.37 26.92
N ASN A 194 2.04 -28.38 27.75
CA ASN A 194 3.02 -28.30 28.83
C ASN A 194 4.44 -28.11 28.29
N SER A 195 4.83 -28.85 27.24
CA SER A 195 6.14 -28.69 26.59
C SER A 195 6.35 -27.28 26.03
N SER A 196 5.33 -26.69 25.38
CA SER A 196 5.40 -25.30 24.90
C SER A 196 5.58 -24.30 26.05
N ILE A 197 4.81 -24.46 27.13
CA ILE A 197 4.90 -23.58 28.31
C ILE A 197 6.29 -23.67 28.97
N ILE A 198 6.82 -24.87 29.18
CA ILE A 198 8.14 -25.07 29.80
C ILE A 198 9.26 -24.50 28.94
N SER A 199 9.19 -24.68 27.62
CA SER A 199 10.18 -24.09 26.70
C SER A 199 10.24 -22.57 26.83
N ILE A 200 9.08 -21.92 26.98
CA ILE A 200 9.00 -20.46 27.15
C ILE A 200 9.47 -20.04 28.54
N TYR A 201 9.11 -20.78 29.61
CA TYR A 201 9.66 -20.53 30.94
C TYR A 201 11.18 -20.67 30.98
N SER A 202 11.73 -21.67 30.29
CA SER A 202 13.18 -21.87 30.14
C SER A 202 13.83 -20.67 29.45
N SER A 203 13.25 -20.21 28.34
CA SER A 203 13.73 -19.02 27.60
C SER A 203 13.70 -17.75 28.45
N LEU A 204 12.63 -17.55 29.24
CA LEU A 204 12.51 -16.45 30.20
C LEU A 204 13.56 -16.55 31.30
N ALA A 205 13.75 -17.73 31.91
CA ALA A 205 14.73 -17.95 32.95
C ALA A 205 16.16 -17.64 32.46
N ILE A 206 16.53 -18.16 31.28
CA ILE A 206 17.84 -17.90 30.66
C ILE A 206 18.03 -16.40 30.36
N SER A 207 17.02 -15.74 29.80
CA SER A 207 17.06 -14.30 29.52
C SER A 207 17.30 -13.48 30.80
N HIS A 208 16.65 -13.84 31.91
CA HIS A 208 16.85 -13.19 33.20
C HIS A 208 18.22 -13.51 33.82
N LEU A 209 18.73 -14.72 33.67
CA LEU A 209 20.09 -15.08 34.10
C LEU A 209 21.15 -14.25 33.36
N LYS A 210 20.98 -14.00 32.06
CA LYS A 210 21.86 -13.10 31.28
C LYS A 210 21.86 -11.66 31.80
N LEU A 211 20.71 -11.18 32.29
CA LEU A 211 20.58 -9.87 32.93
C LEU A 211 21.01 -9.85 34.41
N ASN A 212 21.56 -10.95 34.94
CA ASN A 212 21.88 -11.14 36.35
C ASN A 212 20.67 -10.95 37.31
N GLN A 213 19.46 -11.21 36.82
CA GLN A 213 18.20 -11.11 37.58
C GLN A 213 17.82 -12.48 38.14
N LEU A 214 18.53 -12.92 39.19
CA LEU A 214 18.42 -14.28 39.72
C LEU A 214 17.04 -14.63 40.29
N ASP A 215 16.37 -13.70 40.97
CA ASP A 215 15.04 -13.94 41.55
C ASP A 215 13.99 -14.21 40.48
N SER A 216 14.06 -13.48 39.36
CA SER A 216 13.20 -13.71 38.20
C SER A 216 13.47 -15.09 37.57
N ALA A 217 14.73 -15.50 37.45
CA ALA A 217 15.07 -16.83 36.95
C ALA A 217 14.54 -17.94 37.86
N LYS A 218 14.68 -17.79 39.18
CA LYS A 218 14.12 -18.71 40.19
C LYS A 218 12.60 -18.81 40.13
N LEU A 219 11.91 -17.70 39.91
CA LEU A 219 10.45 -17.69 39.74
C LEU A 219 10.02 -18.62 38.60
N TYR A 220 10.68 -18.51 37.43
CA TYR A 220 10.36 -19.37 36.29
C TYR A 220 10.78 -20.83 36.51
N SER A 221 11.94 -21.08 37.15
CA SER A 221 12.31 -22.45 37.55
C SER A 221 11.23 -23.09 38.44
N THR A 222 10.76 -22.36 39.46
CA THR A 222 9.68 -22.83 40.35
C THR A 222 8.40 -23.14 39.58
N ASN A 223 8.06 -22.36 38.56
CA ASN A 223 6.90 -22.64 37.71
C ASN A 223 7.10 -23.90 36.83
N ILE A 224 8.31 -24.16 36.35
CA ILE A 224 8.63 -25.41 35.62
C ILE A 224 8.47 -26.63 36.53
N LYS A 225 8.87 -26.54 37.80
CA LYS A 225 8.77 -27.68 38.75
C LYS A 225 7.35 -28.13 39.06
N LYS A 226 6.33 -27.31 38.79
CA LYS A 226 4.91 -27.66 39.01
C LYS A 226 4.41 -28.73 38.04
N PHE A 227 5.08 -28.92 36.90
CA PHE A 227 4.71 -29.93 35.92
C PHE A 227 5.28 -31.29 36.31
N LYS A 228 4.47 -32.35 36.17
CA LYS A 228 4.93 -33.73 36.41
C LYS A 228 5.64 -34.25 35.16
N GLU A 229 6.70 -35.04 35.33
CA GLU A 229 7.50 -35.54 34.19
C GLU A 229 6.68 -36.33 33.17
N LYS A 230 5.73 -37.16 33.63
CA LYS A 230 4.80 -37.91 32.76
C LYS A 230 3.89 -37.03 31.88
N GLU A 231 3.80 -35.74 32.20
CA GLU A 231 2.99 -34.77 31.47
C GLU A 231 3.83 -34.00 30.42
N LEU A 232 5.09 -34.41 30.23
CA LEU A 232 6.08 -33.78 29.38
C LEU A 232 6.63 -34.77 28.35
N ASP A 233 7.06 -34.24 27.22
CA ASP A 233 7.97 -34.95 26.34
C ASP A 233 9.35 -35.04 27.03
N THR A 234 9.98 -36.21 26.99
CA THR A 234 11.14 -36.60 27.80
C THR A 234 12.25 -35.54 27.76
N CYS A 235 12.52 -34.95 26.59
CA CYS A 235 13.60 -33.96 26.48
C CYS A 235 13.24 -32.55 26.97
N TYR A 236 11.96 -32.21 27.11
CA TYR A 236 11.54 -30.96 27.76
C TYR A 236 11.67 -31.03 29.29
N ALA A 237 11.61 -32.24 29.86
CA ALA A 237 11.85 -32.44 31.28
C ALA A 237 13.30 -32.07 31.68
N ALA A 238 14.26 -32.16 30.75
CA ALA A 238 15.65 -31.74 31.00
C ALA A 238 15.75 -30.23 31.35
N TYR A 239 14.88 -29.37 30.82
CA TYR A 239 14.90 -27.93 31.11
C TYR A 239 14.73 -27.62 32.60
N LYS A 240 13.93 -28.43 33.32
CA LYS A 240 13.75 -28.29 34.77
C LYS A 240 15.09 -28.33 35.49
N TYR A 241 15.91 -29.31 35.13
CA TYR A 241 17.20 -29.55 35.74
C TYR A 241 18.26 -28.58 35.23
N THR A 242 18.27 -28.25 33.94
CA THR A 242 19.24 -27.29 33.38
C THR A 242 19.12 -25.90 34.01
N ILE A 243 17.90 -25.37 34.17
CA ILE A 243 17.71 -24.04 34.77
C ILE A 243 18.13 -24.03 36.24
N ASP A 244 17.76 -25.06 37.01
CA ASP A 244 18.22 -25.21 38.39
C ASP A 244 19.74 -25.30 38.50
N ALA A 245 20.38 -26.00 37.57
CA ALA A 245 21.84 -26.11 37.53
C ALA A 245 22.50 -24.75 37.30
N GLU A 246 22.01 -23.95 36.34
CA GLU A 246 22.53 -22.60 36.08
C GLU A 246 22.31 -21.65 37.28
N ILE A 247 21.14 -21.73 37.93
CA ILE A 247 20.85 -20.96 39.14
C ILE A 247 21.82 -21.36 40.27
N ALA A 248 21.97 -22.66 40.53
CA ALA A 248 22.87 -23.17 41.56
C ALA A 248 24.32 -22.78 41.29
N TYR A 249 24.76 -22.84 40.03
CA TYR A 249 26.09 -22.41 39.61
C TYR A 249 26.32 -20.91 39.90
N LYS A 250 25.36 -20.05 39.55
CA LYS A 250 25.42 -18.60 39.85
C LYS A 250 25.47 -18.31 41.36
N GLU A 251 24.82 -19.15 42.17
CA GLU A 251 24.87 -19.10 43.64
C GLU A 251 26.10 -19.78 44.25
N LYS A 252 27.02 -20.30 43.42
CA LYS A 252 28.21 -21.05 43.85
C LYS A 252 27.88 -22.34 44.63
N ARG A 253 26.66 -22.87 44.47
CA ARG A 253 26.25 -24.19 44.99
C ARG A 253 26.64 -25.28 44.00
N PHE A 254 27.95 -25.51 43.86
CA PHE A 254 28.53 -26.34 42.80
C PHE A 254 28.09 -27.81 42.83
N LYS A 255 28.01 -28.42 44.02
CA LYS A 255 27.48 -29.78 44.18
C LYS A 255 26.05 -29.92 43.66
N ASP A 256 25.19 -28.95 43.97
CA ASP A 256 23.80 -28.95 43.51
C ASP A 256 23.72 -28.69 41.99
N ALA A 257 24.59 -27.82 41.47
CA ALA A 257 24.68 -27.56 40.03
C ALA A 257 25.06 -28.84 39.26
N ARG A 258 26.07 -29.59 39.73
CA ARG A 258 26.52 -30.85 39.13
C ARG A 258 25.40 -31.88 39.08
N GLN A 259 24.77 -32.13 40.24
CA GLN A 259 23.67 -33.10 40.35
C GLN A 259 22.52 -32.78 39.39
N ASN A 260 22.20 -31.49 39.21
CA ASN A 260 21.16 -31.08 38.28
C ASN A 260 21.58 -31.23 36.82
N TYR A 261 22.80 -30.87 36.42
CA TYR A 261 23.26 -31.14 35.06
C TYR A 261 23.27 -32.65 34.74
N GLU A 262 23.80 -33.47 35.64
CA GLU A 262 23.83 -34.92 35.45
C GLU A 262 22.42 -35.50 35.23
N LYS A 263 21.44 -35.04 36.03
CA LYS A 263 20.03 -35.38 35.82
C LYS A 263 19.50 -34.89 34.48
N ALA A 264 19.81 -33.65 34.07
CA ALA A 264 19.37 -33.09 32.80
C ALA A 264 19.83 -33.95 31.61
N TYR A 265 21.10 -34.37 31.60
CA TYR A 265 21.66 -35.21 30.54
C TYR A 265 21.22 -36.68 30.63
N ALA A 266 20.89 -37.18 31.82
CA ALA A 266 20.34 -38.54 31.99
C ALA A 266 18.90 -38.66 31.49
N VAL A 267 18.09 -37.61 31.67
CA VAL A 267 16.68 -37.60 31.24
C VAL A 267 16.56 -37.48 29.72
N CYS A 268 17.46 -36.75 29.06
CA CYS A 268 17.51 -36.64 27.60
C CYS A 268 18.90 -37.06 27.08
N PRO A 269 19.18 -38.37 27.03
CA PRO A 269 20.45 -38.85 26.53
C PRO A 269 20.54 -38.57 25.02
N SER A 270 21.71 -38.14 24.56
CA SER A 270 21.96 -37.93 23.14
C SER A 270 23.38 -38.34 22.76
N GLU A 271 23.48 -39.10 21.68
CA GLU A 271 24.74 -39.47 21.03
C GLU A 271 25.27 -38.37 20.10
N TYR A 272 24.62 -37.20 20.06
CA TYR A 272 25.07 -36.09 19.23
C TYR A 272 26.31 -35.44 19.87
N ASP A 273 27.43 -35.44 19.14
CA ASP A 273 28.74 -34.97 19.64
C ASP A 273 28.69 -33.59 20.30
N LEU A 274 27.92 -32.65 19.73
CA LEU A 274 27.77 -31.30 20.28
C LEU A 274 27.10 -31.30 21.68
N ILE A 275 26.22 -32.26 21.96
CA ILE A 275 25.61 -32.41 23.30
C ILE A 275 26.65 -32.92 24.30
N GLN A 276 27.56 -33.80 23.88
CA GLN A 276 28.68 -34.24 24.72
C GLN A 276 29.65 -33.10 25.04
N LEU A 277 29.96 -32.25 24.05
CA LEU A 277 30.75 -31.04 24.26
C LEU A 277 30.07 -30.08 25.24
N ASN A 278 28.76 -29.83 25.09
CA ASN A 278 28.00 -28.99 26.02
C ASN A 278 27.97 -29.57 27.45
N LYS A 279 27.90 -30.89 27.58
CA LYS A 279 27.99 -31.57 28.89
C LYS A 279 29.37 -31.37 29.52
N ALA A 280 30.43 -31.55 28.75
CA ALA A 280 31.78 -31.30 29.21
C ALA A 280 31.98 -29.85 29.65
N TYR A 281 31.44 -28.88 28.91
CA TYR A 281 31.42 -27.49 29.33
C TYR A 281 30.69 -27.28 30.66
N ALA A 282 29.48 -27.84 30.80
CA ALA A 282 28.67 -27.68 31.99
C ALA A 282 29.34 -28.24 33.26
N LEU A 283 30.02 -29.38 33.15
CA LEU A 283 30.75 -29.99 34.27
C LEU A 283 32.11 -29.33 34.49
N GLY A 284 32.85 -29.03 33.41
CA GLY A 284 34.15 -28.38 33.49
C GLY A 284 34.08 -26.99 34.10
N LYS A 285 33.06 -26.17 33.77
CA LYS A 285 32.87 -24.86 34.41
C LYS A 285 32.62 -24.97 35.91
N ILE A 286 31.97 -26.06 36.36
CA ILE A 286 31.78 -26.35 37.78
C ILE A 286 33.11 -26.64 38.45
N GLU A 287 33.95 -27.50 37.86
CA GLU A 287 35.29 -27.80 38.41
C GLU A 287 36.16 -26.54 38.51
N VAL A 288 36.12 -25.66 37.51
CA VAL A 288 36.80 -24.36 37.57
C VAL A 288 36.28 -23.53 38.75
N GLY A 289 34.96 -23.48 38.95
CA GLY A 289 34.32 -22.80 40.08
C GLY A 289 34.70 -23.40 41.44
N GLU A 290 34.85 -24.71 41.52
CA GLU A 290 35.36 -25.46 42.69
C GLU A 290 36.88 -25.35 42.87
N LYS A 291 37.57 -24.71 41.92
CA LYS A 291 39.05 -24.59 41.84
C LYS A 291 39.77 -25.93 41.65
N ASN A 292 39.06 -26.95 41.17
CA ASN A 292 39.62 -28.25 40.78
C ASN A 292 40.19 -28.18 39.36
N TYR A 293 41.18 -27.32 39.15
CA TYR A 293 41.67 -27.01 37.79
C TYR A 293 42.21 -28.22 37.00
N PRO A 294 42.92 -29.20 37.61
CA PRO A 294 43.34 -30.40 36.88
C PRO A 294 42.17 -31.22 36.34
N GLU A 295 41.11 -31.41 37.14
CA GLU A 295 39.90 -32.12 36.70
C GLU A 295 39.15 -31.33 35.63
N ALA A 296 39.05 -30.00 35.79
CA ALA A 296 38.48 -29.12 34.78
C ALA A 296 39.16 -29.30 33.41
N ILE A 297 40.50 -29.31 33.39
CA ILE A 297 41.29 -29.56 32.19
C ILE A 297 40.99 -30.97 31.64
N GLY A 298 40.99 -31.99 32.49
CA GLY A 298 40.69 -33.37 32.09
C GLY A 298 39.35 -33.51 31.38
N ILE A 299 38.30 -32.86 31.90
CA ILE A 299 36.96 -32.88 31.29
C ILE A 299 36.93 -32.05 30.00
N LEU A 300 37.40 -30.81 30.05
CA LEU A 300 37.25 -29.85 28.95
C LEU A 300 38.15 -30.19 27.76
N GLN A 301 39.41 -30.57 28.02
CA GLN A 301 40.38 -30.90 26.97
C GLN A 301 39.99 -32.19 26.26
N LYS A 302 39.65 -33.25 27.02
CA LYS A 302 39.25 -34.54 26.45
C LYS A 302 38.07 -34.38 25.48
N ALA A 303 37.06 -33.60 25.87
CA ALA A 303 35.91 -33.38 25.01
C ALA A 303 36.23 -32.58 23.74
N LEU A 304 37.23 -31.70 23.77
CA LEU A 304 37.73 -31.01 22.56
C LEU A 304 38.60 -31.92 21.69
N ASP A 305 39.38 -32.81 22.28
CA ASP A 305 40.22 -33.77 21.53
C ASP A 305 39.34 -34.71 20.69
N ASP A 306 38.17 -35.09 21.22
CA ASP A 306 37.17 -35.90 20.54
C ASP A 306 36.22 -35.09 19.62
N TYR A 307 36.33 -33.74 19.61
CA TYR A 307 35.40 -32.86 18.91
C TYR A 307 36.10 -31.85 17.99
N GLN A 308 35.94 -32.04 16.69
CA GLN A 308 36.39 -31.06 15.71
C GLN A 308 35.42 -29.86 15.66
N VAL A 309 35.82 -28.73 16.27
CA VAL A 309 35.10 -27.46 16.18
C VAL A 309 35.16 -26.93 14.74
N THR A 310 33.99 -26.63 14.16
CA THR A 310 33.91 -26.03 12.82
C THR A 310 34.08 -24.51 12.88
N ALA A 311 34.45 -23.88 11.77
CA ALA A 311 34.58 -22.41 11.68
C ALA A 311 33.30 -21.66 12.08
N VAL A 312 32.13 -22.28 11.88
CA VAL A 312 30.83 -21.72 12.25
C VAL A 312 30.59 -21.77 13.76
N GLU A 313 31.10 -22.82 14.41
CA GLU A 313 30.94 -23.05 15.84
C GLU A 313 31.94 -22.22 16.66
N GLU A 314 33.08 -21.85 16.07
CA GLU A 314 34.18 -21.12 16.74
C GLU A 314 33.68 -19.88 17.49
N GLY A 315 32.86 -19.04 16.84
CA GLY A 315 32.28 -17.83 17.46
C GLY A 315 31.37 -18.08 18.67
N PHE A 316 30.98 -19.34 18.94
CA PHE A 316 30.19 -19.72 20.12
C PHE A 316 31.02 -20.42 21.22
N MET A 317 32.32 -20.64 20.99
CA MET A 317 33.21 -21.36 21.91
C MET A 317 33.86 -20.47 22.97
N GLY A 318 33.60 -19.16 22.97
CA GLY A 318 34.26 -18.20 23.86
C GLY A 318 34.22 -18.60 25.34
N ASP A 319 33.03 -18.89 25.89
CA ASP A 319 32.92 -19.29 27.30
C ASP A 319 33.67 -20.60 27.61
N TYR A 320 33.76 -21.51 26.62
CA TYR A 320 34.50 -22.77 26.76
C TYR A 320 36.01 -22.50 26.86
N TYR A 321 36.53 -21.68 25.94
CA TYR A 321 37.94 -21.31 25.90
C TYR A 321 38.35 -20.46 27.11
N ASP A 322 37.48 -19.58 27.60
CA ASP A 322 37.69 -18.84 28.85
C ASP A 322 37.93 -19.79 30.02
N LYS A 323 37.09 -20.84 30.16
CA LYS A 323 37.24 -21.81 31.25
C LYS A 323 38.51 -22.65 31.13
N LEU A 324 38.90 -23.04 29.92
CA LEU A 324 40.19 -23.70 29.68
C LEU A 324 41.38 -22.79 30.00
N ALA A 325 41.35 -21.54 29.54
CA ALA A 325 42.40 -20.57 29.81
C ALA A 325 42.55 -20.32 31.32
N GLU A 326 41.43 -20.16 32.03
CA GLU A 326 41.39 -20.02 33.47
C GLU A 326 41.99 -21.23 34.18
N ALA A 327 41.61 -22.45 33.77
CA ALA A 327 42.12 -23.67 34.38
C ALA A 327 43.63 -23.85 34.15
N TYR A 328 44.13 -23.68 32.92
CA TYR A 328 45.56 -23.79 32.61
C TYR A 328 46.41 -22.71 33.28
N LYS A 329 45.88 -21.49 33.41
CA LYS A 329 46.56 -20.40 34.14
C LYS A 329 46.80 -20.80 35.60
N ASN A 330 45.79 -21.40 36.25
CA ASN A 330 45.88 -21.77 37.66
C ASN A 330 46.64 -23.08 37.92
N THR A 331 46.93 -23.88 36.89
CA THR A 331 47.85 -25.03 36.98
C THR A 331 49.29 -24.68 36.59
N GLY A 332 49.56 -23.42 36.22
CA GLY A 332 50.90 -22.94 35.85
C GLY A 332 51.32 -23.24 34.41
N ASN A 333 50.44 -23.81 33.58
CA ASN A 333 50.70 -24.01 32.15
C ASN A 333 50.35 -22.74 31.37
N PHE A 334 51.21 -21.73 31.47
CA PHE A 334 50.97 -20.41 30.89
C PHE A 334 50.93 -20.41 29.36
N GLU A 335 51.64 -21.34 28.70
CA GLU A 335 51.59 -21.48 27.24
C GLU A 335 50.18 -21.87 26.78
N ARG A 336 49.60 -22.93 27.36
CA ARG A 336 48.22 -23.33 27.06
C ARG A 336 47.21 -22.30 27.53
N ALA A 337 47.45 -21.65 28.66
CA ALA A 337 46.60 -20.56 29.13
C ALA A 337 46.56 -19.41 28.10
N SER A 338 47.72 -18.98 27.58
CA SER A 338 47.82 -17.93 26.55
C SER A 338 47.12 -18.36 25.27
N TYR A 339 47.36 -19.60 24.81
CA TYR A 339 46.71 -20.14 23.62
C TYR A 339 45.17 -20.08 23.69
N TYR A 340 44.57 -20.57 24.79
CA TYR A 340 43.12 -20.55 24.94
C TYR A 340 42.58 -19.15 25.22
N PHE A 341 43.37 -18.28 25.86
CA PHE A 341 42.99 -16.88 26.06
C PHE A 341 42.97 -16.12 24.73
N GLU A 342 43.93 -16.34 23.83
CA GLU A 342 43.93 -15.78 22.48
C GLU A 342 42.73 -16.26 21.67
N LYS A 343 42.39 -17.56 21.75
CA LYS A 343 41.15 -18.10 21.17
C LYS A 343 39.90 -17.46 21.77
N TYR A 344 39.86 -17.25 23.08
CA TYR A 344 38.77 -16.52 23.72
C TYR A 344 38.65 -15.09 23.16
N LEU A 345 39.76 -14.36 23.01
CA LEU A 345 39.74 -13.00 22.46
C LEU A 345 39.29 -12.97 21.00
N SER A 346 39.75 -13.91 20.16
CA SER A 346 39.33 -13.98 18.75
C SER A 346 37.83 -14.29 18.65
N THR A 347 37.35 -15.25 19.44
CA THR A 347 35.92 -15.60 19.48
C THR A 347 35.05 -14.48 20.05
N GLN A 348 35.54 -13.67 20.99
CA GLN A 348 34.82 -12.48 21.48
C GLN A 348 34.63 -11.43 20.38
N ALA A 349 35.64 -11.20 19.54
CA ALA A 349 35.53 -10.29 18.40
C ALA A 349 34.50 -10.81 17.38
N GLU A 350 34.56 -12.09 17.03
CA GLU A 350 33.61 -12.74 16.12
C GLU A 350 32.17 -12.74 16.68
N PHE A 351 32.01 -13.09 17.96
CA PHE A 351 30.71 -13.09 18.64
C PHE A 351 30.11 -11.68 18.73
N SER A 352 30.94 -10.68 19.05
CA SER A 352 30.50 -9.28 19.09
C SER A 352 30.04 -8.81 17.71
N GLN A 353 30.78 -9.17 16.65
CA GLN A 353 30.35 -8.87 15.28
C GLN A 353 29.02 -9.54 14.93
N LEU A 354 28.81 -10.81 15.31
CA LEU A 354 27.54 -11.50 15.10
C LEU A 354 26.38 -10.81 15.83
N LYS A 355 26.63 -10.34 17.06
CA LYS A 355 25.64 -9.62 17.88
C LYS A 355 25.29 -8.25 17.28
N GLU A 356 26.28 -7.47 16.86
CA GLU A 356 26.04 -6.18 16.23
C GLU A 356 25.35 -6.34 14.87
N ASN A 357 25.75 -7.31 14.05
CA ASN A 357 25.03 -7.65 12.81
C ASN A 357 23.55 -7.97 13.09
N ALA A 358 23.26 -8.76 14.14
CA ALA A 358 21.89 -9.04 14.55
C ALA A 358 21.11 -7.77 14.94
N ARG A 359 21.76 -6.87 15.68
CA ARG A 359 21.18 -5.59 16.12
C ARG A 359 20.90 -4.67 14.92
N GLU A 360 21.85 -4.56 14.00
CA GLU A 360 21.71 -3.80 12.76
C GLU A 360 20.57 -4.35 11.90
N SER A 361 20.42 -5.67 11.79
CA SER A 361 19.29 -6.31 11.10
C SER A 361 17.93 -5.86 11.66
N PHE A 362 17.79 -5.76 12.99
CA PHE A 362 16.57 -5.24 13.61
C PHE A 362 16.37 -3.75 13.32
N ILE A 363 17.42 -2.94 13.47
CA ILE A 363 17.36 -1.49 13.18
C ILE A 363 16.96 -1.25 11.73
N LYS A 364 17.54 -1.98 10.77
CA LYS A 364 17.22 -1.91 9.34
C LYS A 364 15.74 -2.24 9.08
N LYS A 365 15.21 -3.28 9.72
CA LYS A 365 13.79 -3.64 9.61
C LYS A 365 12.86 -2.60 10.23
N GLU A 366 13.19 -2.07 11.41
CA GLU A 366 12.42 -1.01 12.07
C GLU A 366 12.41 0.26 11.24
N ARG A 367 13.55 0.67 10.67
CA ARG A 367 13.62 1.80 9.72
C ARG A 367 12.78 1.56 8.47
N ALA A 368 12.81 0.35 7.91
CA ALA A 368 12.01 0.03 6.72
C ALA A 368 10.50 0.08 7.02
N ALA A 369 10.07 -0.42 8.18
CA ALA A 369 8.68 -0.33 8.63
C ALA A 369 8.26 1.13 8.85
N PHE A 370 9.06 1.89 9.60
CA PHE A 370 8.82 3.32 9.81
C PHE A 370 8.77 4.10 8.50
N LYS A 371 9.69 3.84 7.57
CA LYS A 371 9.69 4.48 6.26
C LYS A 371 8.41 4.18 5.49
N LYS A 372 7.94 2.94 5.50
CA LYS A 372 6.67 2.58 4.85
C LYS A 372 5.50 3.36 5.44
N ASP A 373 5.41 3.42 6.76
CA ASP A 373 4.33 4.14 7.45
C ASP A 373 4.43 5.65 7.20
N PHE A 374 5.64 6.19 7.20
CA PHE A 374 5.92 7.59 6.86
C PHE A 374 5.55 7.90 5.41
N ASP A 375 5.95 7.07 4.45
CA ASP A 375 5.62 7.24 3.03
C ASP A 375 4.10 7.19 2.82
N ALA A 376 3.38 6.32 3.54
CA ALA A 376 1.92 6.28 3.51
C ALA A 376 1.28 7.57 4.04
N LEU A 377 1.80 8.12 5.15
CA LEU A 377 1.34 9.41 5.70
C LEU A 377 1.66 10.57 4.75
N VAL A 378 2.81 10.53 4.07
CA VAL A 378 3.16 11.53 3.04
C VAL A 378 2.20 11.46 1.87
N SER A 379 1.92 10.26 1.33
CA SER A 379 0.93 10.09 0.26
C SER A 379 -0.46 10.57 0.66
N GLU A 380 -0.93 10.26 1.87
CA GLU A 380 -2.21 10.75 2.39
C GLU A 380 -2.25 12.28 2.47
N LYS A 381 -1.15 12.90 2.93
CA LYS A 381 -1.04 14.36 2.99
C LYS A 381 -1.03 14.98 1.59
N GLU A 382 -0.29 14.42 0.65
CA GLU A 382 -0.22 14.89 -0.74
C GLU A 382 -1.59 14.80 -1.44
N GLU A 383 -2.32 13.70 -1.23
CA GLU A 383 -3.69 13.53 -1.74
C GLU A 383 -4.64 14.59 -1.17
N ASN A 384 -4.60 14.81 0.14
CA ASN A 384 -5.41 15.84 0.80
C ASN A 384 -5.06 17.25 0.31
N GLN A 385 -3.79 17.54 0.08
CA GLN A 385 -3.34 18.84 -0.43
C GLN A 385 -3.72 19.05 -1.91
N ALA A 386 -3.66 18.00 -2.73
CA ALA A 386 -4.13 18.04 -4.11
C ALA A 386 -5.65 18.27 -4.19
N ASN A 387 -6.43 17.62 -3.33
CA ASN A 387 -7.87 17.84 -3.23
C ASN A 387 -8.22 19.28 -2.84
N LEU A 388 -7.51 19.85 -1.86
CA LEU A 388 -7.69 21.25 -1.47
C LEU A 388 -7.36 22.21 -2.63
N ASN A 389 -6.25 21.99 -3.34
CA ASN A 389 -5.86 22.81 -4.49
C ASN A 389 -6.88 22.71 -5.63
N SER A 390 -7.42 21.51 -5.90
CA SER A 390 -8.48 21.30 -6.90
C SER A 390 -9.76 22.08 -6.54
N LEU A 391 -10.15 22.07 -5.26
CA LEU A 391 -11.31 22.81 -4.77
C LEU A 391 -11.11 24.34 -4.88
N LEU A 392 -9.90 24.84 -4.56
CA LEU A 392 -9.55 26.25 -4.73
C LEU A 392 -9.54 26.69 -6.20
N LEU A 393 -9.01 25.86 -7.12
CA LEU A 393 -9.04 26.13 -8.56
C LEU A 393 -10.47 26.14 -9.10
N GLY A 394 -11.28 25.15 -8.72
CA GLY A 394 -12.71 25.09 -9.07
C GLY A 394 -13.48 26.32 -8.58
N GLY A 395 -13.28 26.70 -7.30
CA GLY A 395 -13.87 27.90 -6.73
C GLY A 395 -13.45 29.17 -7.46
N SER A 396 -12.17 29.29 -7.81
CA SER A 396 -11.63 30.43 -8.55
C SER A 396 -12.25 30.55 -9.95
N MET A 397 -12.44 29.44 -10.66
CA MET A 397 -13.11 29.43 -11.98
C MET A 397 -14.57 29.88 -11.89
N ILE A 398 -15.30 29.45 -10.85
CA ILE A 398 -16.69 29.88 -10.61
C ILE A 398 -16.73 31.39 -10.35
N ILE A 399 -15.85 31.90 -9.49
CA ILE A 399 -15.76 33.34 -9.18
C ILE A 399 -15.45 34.16 -10.44
N LEU A 400 -14.50 33.71 -11.26
CA LEU A 400 -14.17 34.36 -12.54
C LEU A 400 -15.36 34.35 -13.52
N GLY A 401 -16.10 33.24 -13.60
CA GLY A 401 -17.32 33.14 -14.39
C GLY A 401 -18.39 34.13 -13.94
N LEU A 402 -18.62 34.24 -12.63
CA LEU A 402 -19.57 35.21 -12.06
C LEU A 402 -19.12 36.66 -12.31
N LEU A 403 -17.83 36.97 -12.13
CA LEU A 403 -17.26 38.28 -12.44
C LEU A 403 -17.45 38.64 -13.93
N PHE A 404 -17.23 37.69 -14.83
CA PHE A 404 -17.45 37.89 -16.26
C PHE A 404 -18.92 38.20 -16.58
N LEU A 405 -19.87 37.45 -15.99
CA LEU A 405 -21.30 37.71 -16.15
C LEU A 405 -21.70 39.08 -15.61
N LEU A 406 -21.17 39.47 -14.45
CA LEU A 406 -21.39 40.80 -13.86
C LEU A 406 -20.84 41.91 -14.76
N LEU A 407 -19.61 41.77 -15.27
CA LEU A 407 -19.01 42.73 -16.19
C LEU A 407 -19.81 42.84 -17.49
N LYS A 408 -20.26 41.71 -18.06
CA LYS A 408 -21.11 41.69 -19.26
C LYS A 408 -22.45 42.41 -19.01
N PHE A 409 -23.09 42.13 -17.88
CA PHE A 409 -24.33 42.79 -17.48
C PHE A 409 -24.13 44.31 -17.33
N TYR A 410 -23.05 44.73 -16.67
CA TYR A 410 -22.74 46.15 -16.49
C TYR A 410 -22.44 46.86 -17.83
N ARG A 411 -21.67 46.24 -18.73
CA ARG A 411 -21.39 46.79 -20.07
C ARG A 411 -22.65 46.94 -20.91
N ASN A 412 -23.54 45.95 -20.89
CA ASN A 412 -24.81 46.01 -21.61
C ASN A 412 -25.69 47.14 -21.07
N LYS A 413 -25.82 47.25 -19.74
CA LYS A 413 -26.55 48.35 -19.10
C LYS A 413 -25.99 49.71 -19.54
N LYS A 414 -24.65 49.88 -19.51
CA LYS A 414 -24.03 51.14 -19.90
C LYS A 414 -24.25 51.49 -21.36
N SER A 415 -24.22 50.49 -22.25
CA SER A 415 -24.52 50.69 -23.67
C SER A 415 -25.97 51.14 -23.90
N ASP A 416 -26.93 50.61 -23.14
CA ASP A 416 -28.34 50.98 -23.28
C ASP A 416 -28.60 52.40 -22.73
N GLU A 417 -27.93 52.80 -21.63
CA GLU A 417 -27.96 54.19 -21.13
C GLU A 417 -27.46 55.19 -22.20
N VAL A 418 -26.33 54.92 -22.85
CA VAL A 418 -25.78 55.83 -23.88
C VAL A 418 -26.73 55.99 -25.08
N LYS A 419 -27.35 54.90 -25.52
CA LYS A 419 -28.36 54.94 -26.59
C LYS A 419 -29.59 55.72 -26.19
N PHE A 420 -30.02 55.60 -24.92
CA PHE A 420 -31.14 56.37 -24.39
C PHE A 420 -30.85 57.87 -24.36
N GLU A 421 -29.71 58.30 -23.84
CA GLU A 421 -29.30 59.70 -23.86
C GLU A 421 -29.21 60.25 -25.29
N THR A 422 -28.64 59.46 -26.21
CA THR A 422 -28.56 59.84 -27.63
C THR A 422 -29.95 60.01 -28.25
N LEU A 423 -30.87 59.10 -27.95
CA LEU A 423 -32.25 59.17 -28.44
C LEU A 423 -33.00 60.36 -27.83
N LEU A 424 -32.82 60.61 -26.54
CA LEU A 424 -33.44 61.74 -25.84
C LEU A 424 -32.99 63.08 -26.43
N ALA A 425 -31.69 63.24 -26.67
CA ALA A 425 -31.13 64.42 -27.32
C ALA A 425 -31.71 64.64 -28.73
N LYS A 426 -31.91 63.55 -29.50
CA LYS A 426 -32.57 63.63 -30.82
C LYS A 426 -34.03 64.08 -30.71
N ILE A 427 -34.77 63.56 -29.72
CA ILE A 427 -36.16 63.97 -29.49
C ILE A 427 -36.25 65.45 -29.09
N GLU A 428 -35.30 65.96 -28.31
CA GLU A 428 -35.27 67.36 -27.87
C GLU A 428 -34.86 68.34 -28.97
N ALA A 429 -33.99 67.91 -29.89
CA ALA A 429 -33.57 68.73 -31.02
C ALA A 429 -34.55 68.71 -32.22
N ALA A 430 -35.48 67.74 -32.25
CA ALA A 430 -36.43 67.58 -33.35
C ALA A 430 -37.47 68.71 -33.39
N GLN A 431 -37.65 69.34 -34.56
CA GLN A 431 -38.67 70.38 -34.77
C GLN A 431 -40.06 69.79 -35.06
N SER A 432 -40.12 68.54 -35.52
CA SER A 432 -41.35 67.77 -35.68
C SER A 432 -41.13 66.28 -35.34
N PRO A 433 -42.18 65.51 -34.98
CA PRO A 433 -42.04 64.08 -34.70
C PRO A 433 -41.40 63.28 -35.84
N GLY A 434 -41.53 63.74 -37.09
CA GLY A 434 -40.93 63.10 -38.27
C GLY A 434 -39.39 63.16 -38.33
N ASP A 435 -38.77 64.03 -37.54
CA ASP A 435 -37.31 64.28 -37.56
C ASP A 435 -36.53 63.45 -36.53
N ILE A 436 -37.22 62.66 -35.70
CA ILE A 436 -36.61 61.94 -34.54
C ILE A 436 -35.82 60.71 -35.01
N ILE A 437 -36.34 60.00 -36.02
CA ILE A 437 -35.69 58.85 -36.65
C ILE A 437 -35.54 59.15 -38.15
N ASP A 438 -34.36 59.63 -38.56
CA ASP A 438 -33.94 59.58 -39.97
C ASP A 438 -33.20 58.26 -40.23
N THR A 439 -33.98 57.24 -40.59
CA THR A 439 -33.50 55.97 -41.12
C THR A 439 -33.54 56.04 -42.65
N LYS A 440 -32.53 56.68 -43.27
CA LYS A 440 -32.15 56.33 -44.63
C LYS A 440 -31.73 54.87 -44.64
N GLY A 441 -32.67 54.00 -45.00
CA GLY A 441 -32.50 52.56 -45.03
C GLY A 441 -32.80 51.99 -46.41
N GLU A 442 -31.73 51.45 -47.01
CA GLU A 442 -31.67 50.53 -48.16
C GLU A 442 -32.15 51.08 -49.51
N GLU A 443 -31.20 51.29 -50.43
CA GLU A 443 -31.45 51.44 -51.86
C GLU A 443 -32.29 50.25 -52.35
N LEU A 444 -33.46 50.54 -52.92
CA LEU A 444 -34.34 49.55 -53.53
C LEU A 444 -34.07 49.50 -55.03
N GLU A 445 -33.80 48.30 -55.56
CA GLU A 445 -33.56 48.04 -56.99
C GLU A 445 -34.70 48.57 -57.88
N GLU A 446 -34.35 49.33 -58.92
CA GLU A 446 -35.27 49.83 -59.93
C GLU A 446 -35.91 48.68 -60.73
N LYS A 447 -37.24 48.55 -60.65
CA LYS A 447 -38.03 47.80 -61.64
C LYS A 447 -39.30 48.57 -62.08
N ASN A 448 -39.38 48.74 -63.40
CA ASN A 448 -40.48 49.19 -64.26
C ASN A 448 -40.90 50.67 -64.26
N ILE A 449 -40.73 51.24 -65.46
CA ILE A 449 -41.07 52.60 -65.89
C ILE A 449 -42.58 52.68 -66.08
N ILE A 450 -43.31 52.88 -64.98
CA ILE A 450 -44.58 53.60 -65.05
C ILE A 450 -44.28 55.05 -64.65
N GLU A 451 -44.37 55.96 -65.60
CA GLU A 451 -44.26 57.39 -65.36
C GLU A 451 -45.54 57.82 -64.64
N VAL A 452 -45.42 58.19 -63.35
CA VAL A 452 -46.57 58.70 -62.60
C VAL A 452 -46.77 60.14 -63.06
N PRO A 453 -47.94 60.51 -63.63
CA PRO A 453 -48.19 61.89 -64.05
C PRO A 453 -47.96 62.85 -62.88
N GLU A 454 -47.35 64.02 -63.14
CA GLU A 454 -46.95 64.95 -62.08
C GLU A 454 -48.16 65.40 -61.24
N GLU A 455 -49.34 65.55 -61.86
CA GLU A 455 -50.60 65.83 -61.16
C GLU A 455 -51.00 64.72 -60.19
N THR A 456 -50.81 63.45 -60.57
CA THR A 456 -51.09 62.30 -59.70
C THR A 456 -50.06 62.16 -58.58
N LYS A 457 -48.80 62.47 -58.86
CA LYS A 457 -47.73 62.52 -57.85
C LYS A 457 -48.02 63.60 -56.81
N GLN A 458 -48.42 64.80 -57.24
CA GLN A 458 -48.78 65.87 -56.32
C GLN A 458 -50.03 65.51 -55.48
N GLN A 459 -51.06 64.93 -56.10
CA GLN A 459 -52.23 64.39 -55.37
C GLN A 459 -51.83 63.36 -54.31
N ILE A 460 -50.88 62.46 -54.62
CA ILE A 460 -50.40 61.45 -53.67
C ILE A 460 -49.65 62.11 -52.51
N LEU A 461 -48.76 63.06 -52.77
CA LEU A 461 -48.01 63.74 -51.72
C LEU A 461 -48.91 64.56 -50.80
N GLU A 462 -49.88 65.29 -51.35
CA GLU A 462 -50.87 66.04 -50.57
C GLU A 462 -51.79 65.10 -49.78
N GLY A 463 -52.21 63.99 -50.40
CA GLY A 463 -53.00 62.95 -49.75
C GLY A 463 -52.27 62.28 -48.59
N LEU A 464 -50.98 61.98 -48.76
CA LEU A 464 -50.12 61.44 -47.70
C LEU A 464 -49.99 62.44 -46.55
N LYS A 465 -49.66 63.71 -46.82
CA LYS A 465 -49.59 64.76 -45.78
C LYS A 465 -50.91 64.92 -45.02
N LYS A 466 -52.05 64.83 -45.71
CA LYS A 466 -53.37 64.88 -45.08
C LYS A 466 -53.61 63.68 -44.16
N LEU A 467 -53.26 62.48 -44.61
CA LEU A 467 -53.41 61.25 -43.82
C LEU A 467 -52.44 61.19 -42.63
N GLU A 468 -51.23 61.69 -42.78
CA GLU A 468 -50.26 61.90 -41.69
C GLU A 468 -50.84 62.84 -40.63
N LYS A 469 -51.37 64.00 -41.05
CA LYS A 469 -52.00 64.97 -40.14
C LYS A 469 -53.26 64.42 -39.43
N GLN A 470 -53.94 63.46 -40.06
CA GLN A 470 -55.07 62.74 -39.47
C GLN A 470 -54.64 61.53 -38.63
N GLU A 471 -53.34 61.30 -38.48
CA GLU A 471 -52.75 60.16 -37.76
C GLU A 471 -53.28 58.80 -38.25
N TYR A 472 -53.65 58.71 -39.54
CA TYR A 472 -54.24 57.50 -40.09
C TYR A 472 -53.28 56.30 -40.02
N PHE A 473 -51.97 56.55 -39.95
CA PHE A 473 -50.95 55.53 -39.72
C PHE A 473 -51.14 54.76 -38.40
N LEU A 474 -51.81 55.32 -37.39
CA LEU A 474 -52.11 54.62 -36.13
C LEU A 474 -53.23 53.56 -36.26
N LYS A 475 -53.95 53.53 -37.39
CA LYS A 475 -55.01 52.54 -37.63
C LYS A 475 -54.42 51.21 -38.11
N GLN A 476 -54.90 50.08 -37.58
CA GLN A 476 -54.40 48.75 -37.97
C GLN A 476 -54.70 48.43 -39.44
N GLU A 477 -55.77 49.01 -39.99
CA GLU A 477 -56.14 48.95 -41.40
C GLU A 477 -55.35 49.91 -42.30
N CYS A 478 -54.36 50.65 -41.77
CA CYS A 478 -53.46 51.49 -42.57
C CYS A 478 -52.43 50.63 -43.33
N ASN A 479 -52.90 50.03 -44.42
CA ASN A 479 -52.10 49.30 -45.39
C ASN A 479 -52.10 50.04 -46.75
N SER A 480 -51.18 49.66 -47.64
CA SER A 480 -50.98 50.34 -48.93
C SER A 480 -52.25 50.41 -49.77
N TYR A 481 -53.08 49.36 -49.72
CA TYR A 481 -54.36 49.31 -50.42
C TYR A 481 -55.34 50.37 -49.91
N ASN A 482 -55.53 50.45 -48.59
CA ASN A 482 -56.46 51.39 -47.98
C ASN A 482 -55.99 52.85 -48.10
N VAL A 483 -54.68 53.10 -48.02
CA VAL A 483 -54.10 54.44 -48.24
C VAL A 483 -54.28 54.87 -49.69
N ALA A 484 -53.97 54.01 -50.66
CA ALA A 484 -54.16 54.30 -52.08
C ALA A 484 -55.63 54.64 -52.39
N ARG A 485 -56.55 53.83 -51.86
CA ARG A 485 -57.99 54.07 -52.00
C ARG A 485 -58.44 55.40 -51.39
N LYS A 486 -57.96 55.77 -50.21
CA LYS A 486 -58.30 57.04 -49.54
C LYS A 486 -57.78 58.27 -50.26
N ILE A 487 -56.63 58.16 -50.92
CA ILE A 487 -56.02 59.22 -51.73
C ILE A 487 -56.69 59.32 -53.12
N GLY A 488 -57.31 58.23 -53.60
CA GLY A 488 -57.88 58.15 -54.94
C GLY A 488 -56.85 57.72 -55.99
N THR A 489 -55.89 56.86 -55.63
CA THR A 489 -54.85 56.30 -56.50
C THR A 489 -54.80 54.77 -56.42
N ASN A 490 -53.81 54.14 -57.07
CA ASN A 490 -53.51 52.71 -56.96
C ASN A 490 -52.24 52.46 -56.11
N THR A 491 -52.09 51.24 -55.59
CA THR A 491 -50.97 50.83 -54.72
C THR A 491 -49.61 50.93 -55.39
N SER A 492 -49.54 50.75 -56.72
CA SER A 492 -48.31 50.86 -57.50
C SER A 492 -47.81 52.31 -57.53
N TYR A 493 -48.69 53.26 -57.85
CA TYR A 493 -48.36 54.69 -57.88
C TYR A 493 -48.02 55.21 -56.49
N LEU A 494 -48.78 54.83 -55.47
CA LEU A 494 -48.48 55.17 -54.09
C LEU A 494 -47.10 54.67 -53.66
N SER A 495 -46.78 53.40 -53.91
CA SER A 495 -45.49 52.82 -53.53
C SER A 495 -44.34 53.48 -54.28
N LYS A 496 -44.53 53.82 -55.56
CA LYS A 496 -43.51 54.48 -56.38
C LYS A 496 -43.27 55.92 -55.92
N VAL A 497 -44.33 56.67 -55.59
CA VAL A 497 -44.17 58.03 -55.06
C VAL A 497 -43.50 58.01 -53.68
N ILE A 498 -43.87 57.08 -52.80
CA ILE A 498 -43.21 56.96 -51.48
C ILE A 498 -41.74 56.56 -51.63
N ASN A 499 -41.44 55.62 -52.53
CA ASN A 499 -40.08 55.21 -52.81
C ASN A 499 -39.26 56.38 -53.37
N ASN A 500 -39.76 57.06 -54.41
CA ASN A 500 -39.03 58.16 -55.05
C ASN A 500 -38.89 59.40 -54.16
N TYR A 501 -39.89 59.71 -53.33
CA TYR A 501 -39.91 60.94 -52.54
C TYR A 501 -39.33 60.76 -51.14
N TYR A 502 -39.64 59.65 -50.47
CA TYR A 502 -39.18 59.36 -49.10
C TYR A 502 -38.03 58.34 -49.05
N GLY A 503 -37.64 57.74 -50.19
CA GLY A 503 -36.58 56.73 -50.24
C GLY A 503 -36.93 55.42 -49.55
N LYS A 504 -38.24 55.13 -49.37
CA LYS A 504 -38.72 54.06 -48.48
C LYS A 504 -39.78 53.21 -49.16
N ASN A 505 -39.86 51.93 -48.81
CA ASN A 505 -41.07 51.16 -49.11
C ASN A 505 -42.22 51.61 -48.17
N PHE A 506 -43.46 51.35 -48.58
CA PHE A 506 -44.66 51.76 -47.83
C PHE A 506 -44.64 51.29 -46.37
N ASN A 507 -44.21 50.05 -46.10
CA ASN A 507 -44.21 49.51 -44.74
C ASN A 507 -43.18 50.21 -43.84
N THR A 508 -41.98 50.48 -44.35
CA THR A 508 -40.97 51.27 -43.63
C THR A 508 -41.49 52.66 -43.35
N TYR A 509 -42.04 53.35 -44.35
CA TYR A 509 -42.61 54.69 -44.18
C TYR A 509 -43.70 54.74 -43.09
N ILE A 510 -44.65 53.79 -43.06
CA ILE A 510 -45.67 53.73 -42.01
C ILE A 510 -45.08 53.38 -40.63
N ASN A 511 -44.13 52.45 -40.57
CA ASN A 511 -43.50 52.07 -39.31
C ASN A 511 -42.71 53.23 -38.70
N ASP A 512 -41.98 53.99 -39.51
CA ASP A 512 -41.23 55.16 -39.04
C ASP A 512 -42.18 56.18 -38.40
N LEU A 513 -43.31 56.48 -39.06
CA LEU A 513 -44.34 57.36 -38.50
C LEU A 513 -44.89 56.84 -37.16
N ARG A 514 -45.17 55.54 -37.07
CA ARG A 514 -45.66 54.90 -35.84
C ARG A 514 -44.65 54.93 -34.71
N ILE A 515 -43.39 54.62 -34.97
CA ILE A 515 -42.34 54.61 -33.95
C ILE A 515 -42.03 56.03 -33.49
N ASN A 516 -41.91 56.99 -34.40
CA ASN A 516 -41.74 58.40 -34.06
C ASN A 516 -42.87 58.93 -33.18
N TYR A 517 -44.12 58.59 -33.53
CA TYR A 517 -45.28 58.91 -32.70
C TYR A 517 -45.21 58.23 -31.33
N ALA A 518 -44.90 56.93 -31.29
CA ALA A 518 -44.78 56.18 -30.04
C ALA A 518 -43.74 56.78 -29.10
N ILE A 519 -42.54 57.10 -29.60
CA ILE A 519 -41.45 57.71 -28.84
C ILE A 519 -41.89 59.05 -28.25
N THR A 520 -42.51 59.90 -29.08
CA THR A 520 -42.98 61.23 -28.68
C THR A 520 -44.09 61.14 -27.65
N ARG A 521 -45.10 60.29 -27.87
CA ARG A 521 -46.22 60.10 -26.96
C ARG A 521 -45.75 59.49 -25.64
N LEU A 522 -44.85 58.51 -25.66
CA LEU A 522 -44.26 57.94 -24.45
C LEU A 522 -43.47 58.97 -23.63
N LYS A 523 -42.81 59.95 -24.27
CA LYS A 523 -42.16 61.06 -23.56
C LYS A 523 -43.18 62.00 -22.91
N ASN A 524 -44.26 62.33 -23.60
CA ASN A 524 -45.15 63.43 -23.20
C ASN A 524 -46.41 63.00 -22.43
N ASP A 525 -46.80 61.72 -22.47
CA ASP A 525 -48.06 61.21 -21.90
C ASP A 525 -47.79 60.17 -20.80
N ALA A 526 -47.94 60.58 -19.54
CA ALA A 526 -47.73 59.73 -18.37
C ALA A 526 -48.74 58.57 -18.28
N ILE A 527 -49.97 58.76 -18.76
CA ILE A 527 -50.99 57.71 -18.77
C ILE A 527 -50.60 56.65 -19.81
N PHE A 528 -50.18 57.07 -21.00
CA PHE A 528 -49.71 56.16 -22.04
C PHE A 528 -48.48 55.33 -21.59
N ARG A 529 -47.58 55.90 -20.77
CA ARG A 529 -46.46 55.16 -20.15
C ARG A 529 -46.87 54.05 -19.17
N SER A 530 -48.10 54.09 -18.67
CA SER A 530 -48.62 53.06 -17.74
C SER A 530 -49.19 51.84 -18.46
N TYR A 531 -49.41 51.94 -19.78
CA TYR A 531 -49.99 50.88 -20.58
C TYR A 531 -49.03 49.69 -20.73
N SER A 532 -49.59 48.50 -20.91
CA SER A 532 -48.80 47.32 -21.27
C SER A 532 -48.16 47.51 -22.66
N ILE A 533 -47.04 46.84 -22.94
CA ILE A 533 -46.41 46.89 -24.28
C ILE A 533 -47.39 46.45 -25.38
N GLN A 534 -48.26 45.48 -25.08
CA GLN A 534 -49.33 45.06 -25.99
C GLN A 534 -50.31 46.20 -26.27
N SER A 535 -50.81 46.87 -25.23
CA SER A 535 -51.73 48.00 -25.37
C SER A 535 -51.10 49.19 -26.11
N ILE A 536 -49.82 49.50 -25.83
CA ILE A 536 -49.06 50.52 -26.58
C ILE A 536 -48.95 50.13 -28.06
N SER A 537 -48.65 48.87 -28.34
CA SER A 537 -48.52 48.38 -29.72
C SER A 537 -49.82 48.51 -30.50
N GLU A 538 -50.96 48.22 -29.87
CA GLU A 538 -52.29 48.33 -30.49
C GLU A 538 -52.68 49.78 -30.76
N GLU A 539 -52.44 50.66 -29.78
CA GLU A 539 -52.69 52.11 -29.88
C GLU A 539 -51.87 52.80 -30.98
N VAL A 540 -50.66 52.29 -31.26
CA VAL A 540 -49.81 52.81 -32.34
C VAL A 540 -49.92 52.03 -33.65
N GLY A 541 -50.95 51.19 -33.78
CA GLY A 541 -51.36 50.57 -35.04
C GLY A 541 -50.68 49.24 -35.39
N TYR A 542 -49.95 48.62 -34.46
CA TYR A 542 -49.40 47.27 -34.63
C TYR A 542 -50.42 46.20 -34.23
N LYS A 543 -50.29 45.01 -34.82
CA LYS A 543 -51.12 43.85 -34.52
C LYS A 543 -50.59 43.00 -33.35
N SER A 544 -49.33 43.18 -32.95
CA SER A 544 -48.70 42.45 -31.84
C SER A 544 -47.59 43.24 -31.18
N ALA A 545 -47.42 43.03 -29.86
CA ALA A 545 -46.31 43.56 -29.06
C ALA A 545 -44.94 43.19 -29.64
N ASP A 546 -44.77 41.99 -30.19
CA ASP A 546 -43.50 41.52 -30.76
C ASP A 546 -43.11 42.33 -32.00
N SER A 547 -44.08 42.64 -32.86
CA SER A 547 -43.84 43.44 -34.06
C SER A 547 -43.41 44.86 -33.66
N PHE A 548 -44.16 45.47 -32.74
CA PHE A 548 -43.80 46.79 -32.19
C PHE A 548 -42.42 46.77 -31.54
N THR A 549 -42.13 45.80 -30.67
CA THR A 549 -40.84 45.67 -29.97
C THR A 549 -39.69 45.51 -30.95
N LYS A 550 -39.88 44.73 -32.02
CA LYS A 550 -38.88 44.53 -33.07
C LYS A 550 -38.57 45.83 -33.81
N TYR A 551 -39.59 46.55 -34.27
CA TYR A 551 -39.38 47.81 -35.01
C TYR A 551 -38.88 48.93 -34.08
N PHE A 552 -39.46 49.06 -32.89
CA PHE A 552 -38.99 50.01 -31.88
C PHE A 552 -37.50 49.78 -31.56
N LYS A 553 -37.07 48.52 -31.33
CA LYS A 553 -35.66 48.21 -31.09
C LYS A 553 -34.78 48.42 -32.31
N LYS A 554 -35.27 48.10 -33.51
CA LYS A 554 -34.54 48.34 -34.76
C LYS A 554 -34.25 49.83 -34.92
N ASP A 555 -35.23 50.68 -34.67
CA ASP A 555 -35.16 52.10 -35.00
C ASP A 555 -34.55 52.93 -33.86
N THR A 556 -34.72 52.51 -32.60
CA THR A 556 -34.17 53.21 -31.40
C THR A 556 -32.91 52.58 -30.83
N GLY A 557 -32.61 51.32 -31.19
CA GLY A 557 -31.57 50.53 -30.54
C GLY A 557 -31.90 50.03 -29.13
N LEU A 558 -33.12 50.32 -28.61
CA LEU A 558 -33.57 50.03 -27.25
C LEU A 558 -34.82 49.16 -27.24
N ASN A 559 -34.99 48.32 -26.20
CA ASN A 559 -36.29 47.69 -25.99
C ASN A 559 -37.30 48.75 -25.48
N PRO A 560 -38.58 48.69 -25.87
CA PRO A 560 -39.61 49.60 -25.37
C PRO A 560 -39.68 49.65 -23.84
N SER A 561 -39.52 48.50 -23.17
CA SER A 561 -39.55 48.41 -21.70
C SER A 561 -38.40 49.17 -21.04
N PHE A 562 -37.21 49.18 -21.64
CA PHE A 562 -36.06 49.95 -21.16
C PHE A 562 -36.34 51.45 -21.34
N TYR A 563 -36.76 51.86 -22.53
CA TYR A 563 -37.08 53.25 -22.83
C TYR A 563 -38.17 53.81 -21.89
N ILE A 564 -39.27 53.08 -21.68
CA ILE A 564 -40.36 53.50 -20.77
C ILE A 564 -39.86 53.64 -19.33
N LYS A 565 -39.00 52.73 -18.87
CA LYS A 565 -38.44 52.77 -17.53
C LYS A 565 -37.54 53.99 -17.35
N GLU A 566 -36.64 54.26 -18.28
CA GLU A 566 -35.73 55.40 -18.18
C GLU A 566 -36.46 56.74 -18.34
N ILE A 567 -37.45 56.84 -19.23
CA ILE A 567 -38.31 58.04 -19.31
C ILE A 567 -39.03 58.29 -17.97
N LYS A 568 -39.60 57.27 -17.32
CA LYS A 568 -40.23 57.42 -15.99
C LYS A 568 -39.27 57.91 -14.90
N ASN A 569 -37.96 57.72 -15.05
CA ASN A 569 -36.99 58.18 -14.08
C ASN A 569 -36.64 59.68 -14.25
N ILE A 570 -36.90 60.26 -15.43
CA ILE A 570 -36.54 61.65 -15.77
C ILE A 570 -37.74 62.59 -15.95
N THR A 571 -38.97 62.06 -16.03
CA THR A 571 -40.25 62.78 -16.09
C THR A 571 -41.26 62.20 -15.13
#